data_AF-A0A815NMN9-F1
#
_entry.id   AF-A0A815NMN9-F1
#
_cell.length_a   1.000
_cell.length_b   1.000
_cell.length_c   1.000
_cell.angle_alpha   90.00
_cell.angle_beta   90.00
_cell.angle_gamma   90.00
#
_symmetry.space_group_name_H-M   'P 1'
#
loop_
_entity.id
_entity.type
_entity.pdbx_description
1 polymer ?
#
loop_
_entity_poly.entity_id
_entity_poly.type
_entity_poly.pdbx_seq_one_letter_code
_entity_poly.pdbx_strand_id
1 'polypeptide(L)'
;MMENQNLSAFFVETWYIPVNVISMITLLITILLSLIYLCIIIKDKTCHSVSMLLVANLCLSTFLFAMDLFGMALFMLHNDLEQISYADSFCPARIYIGYVTCSVINFSLLLQAFHRYLCTLYPFRLFYRSWKFQLILLILIWIISILSPLEYYLRNEIIYVVDNQLSYMELSLSRIHHIILKDIIQNGFAPSILSLSTVFQRSQEEIIQYLKDLQEYHGVVLHPKTFEVWIAHPFSLSPTNFWVESSRGQWWGNCAWCSLGIAALLKEDTTITTTLGGEFKQIRIHIKDGHLITNECVLIHFPIPMRHAWDNVVYTCSVMQMFTSEIEVDIWCQRHQIAKGDIQPIENIWKFAQKWYGNHLNENWTKWTNEQAKSIFEEFHLTHDVWTIPQTSSRF
;
A
#
# COMPACT_ATOMS: atom_id res chain seq x y z
N MET A 1 -13.63 41.39 -8.10
CA MET A 1 -13.63 41.21 -6.64
C MET A 1 -12.70 40.05 -6.37
N MET A 2 -11.41 40.37 -6.19
CA MET A 2 -10.33 39.42 -5.95
C MET A 2 -10.42 39.01 -4.50
N GLU A 3 -10.60 37.72 -4.24
CA GLU A 3 -10.53 37.17 -2.89
C GLU A 3 -9.18 36.49 -2.72
N ASN A 4 -8.44 37.02 -1.75
CA ASN A 4 -7.09 36.64 -1.34
C ASN A 4 -6.96 35.13 -1.12
N GLN A 5 -6.06 34.50 -1.87
CA GLN A 5 -5.39 33.30 -1.38
C GLN A 5 -4.52 33.73 -0.19
N ASN A 6 -4.96 33.38 1.02
CA ASN A 6 -4.13 33.41 2.21
C ASN A 6 -2.97 32.42 2.00
N LEU A 7 -1.84 32.94 1.53
CA LEU A 7 -0.53 32.34 1.78
C LEU A 7 -0.34 32.31 3.30
N SER A 8 -0.58 31.14 3.90
CA SER A 8 -0.14 30.87 5.26
C SER A 8 1.37 30.98 5.29
N ALA A 9 1.90 32.06 5.86
CA ALA A 9 3.30 32.20 6.17
C ALA A 9 3.71 31.03 7.09
N PHE A 10 4.50 30.12 6.55
CA PHE A 10 4.99 28.94 7.28
C PHE A 10 6.12 29.39 8.21
N PHE A 11 5.95 29.15 9.51
CA PHE A 11 6.99 29.41 10.50
C PHE A 11 7.99 28.25 10.44
N VAL A 12 9.10 28.43 9.74
CA VAL A 12 10.26 27.50 9.87
C VAL A 12 10.69 27.55 11.33
N GLU A 13 10.65 26.42 12.03
CA GLU A 13 11.12 26.39 13.43
C GLU A 13 12.60 26.83 13.47
N THR A 14 12.93 27.75 14.36
CA THR A 14 14.21 28.48 14.38
C THR A 14 15.45 27.59 14.53
N TRP A 15 15.29 26.31 14.85
CA TRP A 15 16.38 25.34 15.04
C TRP A 15 16.74 24.55 13.77
N TYR A 16 15.91 24.53 12.71
CA TYR A 16 16.21 23.81 11.47
C TYR A 16 17.49 24.32 10.78
N ILE A 17 17.65 25.64 10.66
CA ILE A 17 18.80 26.26 10.00
C ILE A 17 20.12 25.90 10.72
N PRO A 18 20.27 26.08 12.06
CA PRO A 18 21.46 25.63 12.77
C PRO A 18 21.78 24.14 12.60
N VAL A 19 20.77 23.26 12.63
CA VAL A 19 20.96 21.81 12.47
C VAL A 19 21.43 21.46 11.05
N ASN A 20 20.88 22.10 10.03
CA ASN A 20 21.30 21.93 8.64
C ASN A 20 22.77 22.37 8.44
N VAL A 21 23.16 23.51 9.02
CA VAL A 21 24.55 23.99 8.97
C VAL A 21 25.52 23.04 9.66
N ILE A 22 25.19 22.54 10.86
CA ILE A 22 26.02 21.57 11.59
C ILE A 22 26.16 20.26 10.80
N SER A 23 25.05 19.78 10.22
CA SER A 23 25.04 18.58 9.40
C SER A 23 25.93 18.74 8.17
N MET A 24 25.84 19.87 7.47
CA MET A 24 26.69 20.19 6.33
C MET A 24 28.19 20.24 6.68
N ILE A 25 28.56 20.85 7.81
CA ILE A 25 29.96 20.88 8.26
C ILE A 25 30.48 19.46 8.50
N THR A 26 29.67 18.62 9.17
CA THR A 26 30.02 17.23 9.47
C THR A 26 30.20 16.40 8.20
N LEU A 27 29.30 16.59 7.23
CA LEU A 27 29.37 15.93 5.92
C LEU A 27 30.59 16.39 5.12
N LEU A 28 30.91 17.70 5.13
CA LEU A 28 32.09 18.22 4.46
C LEU A 28 33.39 17.63 5.02
N ILE A 29 33.49 17.52 6.36
CA ILE A 29 34.63 16.87 7.01
C ILE A 29 34.72 15.40 6.56
N THR A 30 33.58 14.69 6.51
CA THR A 30 33.53 13.29 6.08
C THR A 30 33.98 13.11 4.63
N ILE A 31 33.56 14.01 3.72
CA ILE A 31 33.98 14.04 2.32
C ILE A 31 35.50 14.25 2.23
N LEU A 32 36.03 15.25 2.92
CA LEU A 32 37.45 15.59 2.90
C LEU A 32 38.31 14.44 3.44
N LEU A 33 37.94 13.88 4.59
CA LEU A 33 38.65 12.75 5.18
C LEU A 33 38.64 11.54 4.24
N SER A 34 37.48 11.20 3.67
CA SER A 34 37.35 10.08 2.74
C SER A 34 38.27 10.22 1.52
N LEU A 35 38.34 11.43 0.95
CA LEU A 35 39.25 11.74 -0.17
C LEU A 35 40.73 11.66 0.25
N ILE A 36 41.09 12.18 1.42
CA ILE A 36 42.46 12.11 1.96
C ILE A 36 42.89 10.65 2.11
N TYR A 37 42.06 9.82 2.76
CA TYR A 37 42.38 8.40 2.94
C TYR A 37 42.48 7.64 1.61
N LEU A 38 41.59 7.89 0.65
CA LEU A 38 41.70 7.31 -0.69
C LEU A 38 43.00 7.73 -1.38
N CYS A 39 43.38 9.01 -1.29
CA CYS A 39 44.64 9.51 -1.86
C CYS A 39 45.87 8.84 -1.22
N ILE A 40 45.86 8.65 0.10
CA ILE A 40 46.94 7.97 0.83
C ILE A 40 47.05 6.52 0.34
N ILE A 41 45.94 5.78 0.31
CA ILE A 41 45.93 4.36 -0.11
C ILE A 41 46.43 4.21 -1.55
N ILE A 42 46.06 5.14 -2.45
CA ILE A 42 46.48 5.09 -3.85
C ILE A 42 47.97 5.40 -3.99
N LYS A 43 48.48 6.46 -3.33
CA LYS A 43 49.85 6.95 -3.52
C LYS A 43 50.90 6.18 -2.74
N ASP A 44 50.58 5.73 -1.54
CA ASP A 44 51.53 5.02 -0.69
C ASP A 44 51.54 3.52 -1.02
N LYS A 45 52.64 3.04 -1.60
CA LYS A 45 52.82 1.63 -1.95
C LYS A 45 52.76 0.70 -0.73
N THR A 46 53.08 1.19 0.47
CA THR A 46 52.96 0.38 1.70
C THR A 46 51.51 0.04 2.03
N CYS A 47 50.57 0.83 1.51
CA CYS A 47 49.14 0.63 1.67
C CYS A 47 48.54 -0.31 0.60
N HIS A 48 49.32 -0.87 -0.33
CA HIS A 48 48.81 -1.78 -1.37
C HIS A 48 48.63 -3.21 -0.84
N SER A 49 47.74 -3.34 0.15
CA SER A 49 47.37 -4.62 0.78
C SER A 49 45.88 -4.91 0.63
N VAL A 50 45.50 -6.18 0.82
CA VAL A 50 44.09 -6.62 0.74
C VAL A 50 43.22 -5.95 1.81
N SER A 51 43.76 -5.73 3.01
CA SER A 51 43.02 -5.01 4.05
C SER A 51 42.74 -3.57 3.63
N MET A 52 43.69 -2.92 2.97
CA MET A 52 43.53 -1.54 2.51
C MET A 52 42.63 -1.43 1.28
N LEU A 53 42.52 -2.47 0.45
CA LEU A 53 41.49 -2.56 -0.60
C LEU A 53 40.07 -2.48 0.00
N LEU A 54 39.82 -3.20 1.09
CA LEU A 54 38.52 -3.17 1.78
C LEU A 54 38.24 -1.80 2.44
N VAL A 55 39.28 -1.18 3.01
CA VAL A 55 39.19 0.19 3.55
C VAL A 55 38.94 1.20 2.44
N ALA A 56 39.59 1.06 1.29
CA ALA A 56 39.35 1.92 0.14
C ALA A 56 37.91 1.84 -0.36
N ASN A 57 37.31 0.64 -0.42
CA ASN A 57 35.90 0.50 -0.78
C ASN A 57 34.97 1.20 0.23
N LEU A 58 35.27 1.08 1.54
CA LEU A 58 34.52 1.78 2.57
C LEU A 58 34.65 3.30 2.41
N CYS A 59 35.87 3.83 2.23
CA CYS A 59 36.09 5.26 2.01
C CYS A 59 35.38 5.77 0.75
N LEU A 60 35.40 5.02 -0.35
CA LEU A 60 34.69 5.37 -1.58
C LEU A 60 33.17 5.42 -1.35
N SER A 61 32.62 4.44 -0.65
CA SER A 61 31.18 4.35 -0.38
C SER A 61 30.74 5.45 0.57
N THR A 62 31.52 5.73 1.62
CA THR A 62 31.31 6.85 2.54
C THR A 62 31.40 8.19 1.84
N PHE A 63 32.34 8.37 0.90
CA PHE A 63 32.42 9.57 0.08
C PHE A 63 31.15 9.78 -0.75
N LEU A 64 30.68 8.75 -1.45
CA LEU A 64 29.46 8.83 -2.27
C LEU A 64 28.22 9.11 -1.42
N PHE A 65 28.06 8.44 -0.28
CA PHE A 65 26.96 8.67 0.66
C PHE A 65 26.99 10.10 1.23
N ALA A 66 28.16 10.58 1.65
CA ALA A 66 28.31 11.91 2.22
C ALA A 66 28.06 13.01 1.18
N MET A 67 28.47 12.80 -0.08
CA MET A 67 28.18 13.72 -1.20
C MET A 67 26.67 13.81 -1.48
N ASP A 68 25.96 12.68 -1.47
CA ASP A 68 24.52 12.62 -1.66
C ASP A 68 23.76 13.35 -0.54
N LEU A 69 24.08 13.03 0.72
CA LEU A 69 23.51 13.71 1.88
C LEU A 69 23.84 15.21 1.92
N PHE A 70 25.03 15.60 1.47
CA PHE A 70 25.40 17.01 1.40
C PHE A 70 24.56 17.76 0.35
N GLY A 71 24.29 17.12 -0.80
CA GLY A 71 23.36 17.65 -1.81
C GLY A 71 21.93 17.80 -1.28
N MET A 72 21.45 16.83 -0.48
CA MET A 72 20.15 16.91 0.17
C MET A 72 20.10 18.03 1.23
N ALA A 73 21.11 18.12 2.09
CA ALA A 73 21.21 19.17 3.11
C ALA A 73 21.30 20.58 2.50
N LEU A 74 22.03 20.74 1.39
CA LEU A 74 22.07 21.98 0.63
C LEU A 74 20.70 22.38 0.08
N PHE A 75 19.94 21.41 -0.45
CA PHE A 75 18.60 21.66 -0.98
C PHE A 75 17.63 22.07 0.14
N MET A 76 17.64 21.35 1.26
CA MET A 76 16.83 21.71 2.43
C MET A 76 17.18 23.10 2.95
N LEU A 77 18.47 23.41 3.11
CA LEU A 77 18.91 24.74 3.55
C LEU A 77 18.48 25.84 2.58
N HIS A 78 18.53 25.61 1.27
CA HIS A 78 18.07 26.58 0.29
C HIS A 78 16.57 26.84 0.42
N ASN A 79 15.76 25.79 0.53
CA ASN A 79 14.31 25.92 0.72
C ASN A 79 13.96 26.62 2.04
N ASP A 80 14.66 26.28 3.12
CA ASP A 80 14.48 26.90 4.44
C ASP A 80 14.83 28.40 4.43
N LEU A 81 15.91 28.77 3.73
CA LEU A 81 16.34 30.17 3.62
C LEU A 81 15.39 31.02 2.78
N GLU A 82 14.87 30.46 1.69
CA GLU A 82 13.93 31.16 0.79
C GLU A 82 12.47 31.08 1.29
N GLN A 83 12.19 30.28 2.33
CA GLN A 83 10.84 29.98 2.84
C GLN A 83 9.90 29.40 1.76
N ILE A 84 10.43 28.53 0.89
CA ILE A 84 9.70 27.93 -0.22
C ILE A 84 9.51 26.43 0.01
N SER A 85 8.29 25.94 -0.17
CA SER A 85 7.92 24.53 -0.12
C SER A 85 7.95 23.91 -1.53
N TYR A 86 9.16 23.65 -2.03
CA TYR A 86 9.38 23.11 -3.38
C TYR A 86 9.75 21.62 -3.35
N ALA A 87 9.10 20.81 -4.18
CA ALA A 87 9.38 19.39 -4.30
C ALA A 87 10.72 19.13 -5.03
N ASP A 88 11.65 18.41 -4.38
CA ASP A 88 12.92 18.04 -4.99
C ASP A 88 12.70 17.03 -6.13
N SER A 89 12.84 17.48 -7.37
CA SER A 89 12.72 16.61 -8.55
C SER A 89 13.80 15.51 -8.61
N PHE A 90 14.92 15.68 -7.87
CA PHE A 90 15.98 14.69 -7.76
C PHE A 90 15.86 13.79 -6.53
N CYS A 91 14.85 13.99 -5.67
CA CYS A 91 14.67 13.23 -4.44
C CYS A 91 14.67 11.70 -4.67
N PRO A 92 13.91 11.15 -5.63
CA PRO A 92 13.91 9.70 -5.85
C PRO A 92 15.30 9.15 -6.19
N ALA A 93 16.07 9.89 -6.99
CA ALA A 93 17.42 9.51 -7.37
C ALA A 93 18.41 9.59 -6.19
N ARG A 94 18.32 10.67 -5.39
CA ARG A 94 19.16 10.85 -4.20
C ARG A 94 18.92 9.75 -3.17
N ILE A 95 17.66 9.48 -2.82
CA ILE A 95 17.33 8.40 -1.89
C ILE A 95 17.82 7.04 -2.39
N TYR A 96 17.61 6.74 -3.67
CA TYR A 96 18.12 5.52 -4.25
C TYR A 96 19.65 5.41 -4.08
N ILE A 97 20.40 6.47 -4.41
CA ILE A 97 21.85 6.52 -4.21
C ILE A 97 22.22 6.37 -2.72
N GLY A 98 21.49 7.03 -1.83
CA GLY A 98 21.64 6.91 -0.38
C GLY A 98 21.46 5.47 0.13
N TYR A 99 20.42 4.76 -0.31
CA TYR A 99 20.19 3.36 0.05
C TYR A 99 21.28 2.43 -0.48
N VAL A 100 21.68 2.61 -1.75
CA VAL A 100 22.75 1.81 -2.36
C VAL A 100 24.05 1.99 -1.58
N THR A 101 24.47 3.23 -1.36
CA THR A 101 25.75 3.54 -0.70
C THR A 101 25.75 3.15 0.78
N CYS A 102 24.65 3.36 1.51
CA CYS A 102 24.48 2.89 2.89
C CYS A 102 24.56 1.35 2.99
N SER A 103 23.92 0.63 2.07
CA SER A 103 24.00 -0.83 2.00
C SER A 103 25.43 -1.30 1.77
N VAL A 104 26.15 -0.68 0.81
CA VAL A 104 27.57 -1.00 0.55
C VAL A 104 28.44 -0.73 1.78
N ILE A 105 28.21 0.37 2.53
CA ILE A 105 28.93 0.66 3.77
C ILE A 105 28.75 -0.47 4.79
N ASN A 106 27.50 -0.89 5.05
CA ASN A 106 27.19 -1.94 6.01
C ASN A 106 27.82 -3.28 5.62
N PHE A 107 27.69 -3.69 4.36
CA PHE A 107 28.34 -4.91 3.86
C PHE A 107 29.87 -4.81 3.88
N SER A 108 30.45 -3.64 3.64
CA SER A 108 31.90 -3.41 3.70
C SER A 108 32.44 -3.61 5.11
N LEU A 109 31.72 -3.10 6.13
CA LEU A 109 32.08 -3.30 7.54
C LEU A 109 32.01 -4.79 7.92
N LEU A 110 30.96 -5.49 7.50
CA LEU A 110 30.82 -6.93 7.71
C LEU A 110 31.96 -7.71 7.04
N LEU A 111 32.29 -7.38 5.79
CA LEU A 111 33.37 -8.02 5.06
C LEU A 111 34.73 -7.79 5.71
N GLN A 112 34.99 -6.57 6.21
CA GLN A 112 36.21 -6.28 6.97
C GLN A 112 36.29 -7.08 8.27
N ALA A 113 35.18 -7.19 9.01
CA ALA A 113 35.12 -8.00 10.22
C ALA A 113 35.40 -9.49 9.93
N PHE A 114 34.78 -10.03 8.87
CA PHE A 114 34.98 -11.40 8.44
C PHE A 114 36.41 -11.66 7.94
N HIS A 115 36.97 -10.73 7.17
CA HIS A 115 38.36 -10.81 6.72
C HIS A 115 39.34 -10.84 7.90
N ARG A 116 39.13 -9.98 8.92
CA ARG A 116 39.95 -9.99 10.14
C ARG A 116 39.82 -11.30 10.91
N TYR A 117 38.59 -11.80 11.08
CA TYR A 117 38.32 -13.08 11.71
C TYR A 117 39.07 -14.24 11.03
N LEU A 118 38.99 -14.33 9.70
CA LEU A 118 39.67 -15.37 8.93
C LEU A 118 41.20 -15.27 9.02
N CYS A 119 41.76 -14.05 9.00
CA CYS A 119 43.20 -13.86 9.14
C CYS A 119 43.72 -14.33 10.51
N THR A 120 42.93 -14.15 11.57
CA THR A 120 43.32 -14.51 12.94
C THR A 120 43.16 -16.01 13.21
N LEU A 121 42.03 -16.62 12.83
CA LEU A 121 41.73 -18.02 13.17
C LEU A 121 42.21 -19.04 12.14
N TYR A 122 42.32 -18.64 10.87
CA TYR A 122 42.68 -19.53 9.77
C TYR A 122 43.85 -18.97 8.94
N PRO A 123 45.02 -18.70 9.57
CA PRO A 123 46.13 -17.99 8.93
C PRO A 123 46.68 -18.68 7.67
N PHE A 124 46.57 -20.01 7.61
CA PHE A 124 47.06 -20.84 6.49
C PHE A 124 46.07 -20.97 5.32
N ARG A 125 44.82 -20.51 5.45
CA ARG A 125 43.85 -20.54 4.35
C ARG A 125 44.03 -19.35 3.41
N LEU A 126 45.08 -19.41 2.59
CA LEU A 126 45.52 -18.32 1.69
C LEU A 126 44.47 -17.90 0.63
N PHE A 127 43.56 -18.79 0.26
CA PHE A 127 42.51 -18.51 -0.73
C PHE A 127 41.65 -17.30 -0.33
N TYR A 128 41.15 -17.26 0.91
CA TYR A 128 40.28 -16.18 1.39
C TYR A 128 41.01 -14.84 1.56
N ARG A 129 42.35 -14.87 1.61
CA ARG A 129 43.22 -13.69 1.69
C ARG A 129 43.62 -13.18 0.31
N SER A 130 43.26 -13.87 -0.76
CA SER A 130 43.58 -13.46 -2.12
C SER A 130 42.83 -12.18 -2.48
N TRP A 131 43.55 -11.21 -3.07
CA TRP A 131 42.94 -9.98 -3.58
C TRP A 131 41.85 -10.27 -4.61
N LYS A 132 42.00 -11.34 -5.41
CA LYS A 132 41.00 -11.76 -6.40
C LYS A 132 39.68 -12.17 -5.74
N PHE A 133 39.77 -12.92 -4.64
CA PHE A 133 38.58 -13.37 -3.90
C PHE A 133 37.86 -12.19 -3.25
N GLN A 134 38.61 -11.30 -2.59
CA GLN A 134 38.05 -10.09 -1.99
C GLN A 134 37.43 -9.16 -3.03
N LEU A 135 38.05 -9.03 -4.21
CA LEU A 135 37.49 -8.24 -5.32
C LEU A 135 36.15 -8.81 -5.81
N ILE A 136 36.03 -10.14 -5.94
CA ILE A 136 34.75 -10.77 -6.32
C ILE A 136 33.65 -10.45 -5.29
N LEU A 137 33.96 -10.55 -3.99
CA LEU A 137 33.01 -10.21 -2.94
C LEU A 137 32.59 -8.74 -2.99
N LEU A 138 33.52 -7.81 -3.24
CA LEU A 138 33.20 -6.40 -3.42
C LEU A 138 32.26 -6.18 -4.61
N ILE A 139 32.53 -6.80 -5.75
CA ILE A 139 31.66 -6.71 -6.94
C ILE A 139 30.25 -7.22 -6.61
N LEU A 140 30.15 -8.37 -5.93
CA LEU A 140 28.85 -8.93 -5.52
C LEU A 140 28.09 -8.01 -4.55
N ILE A 141 28.78 -7.40 -3.59
CA ILE A 141 28.18 -6.42 -2.67
C ILE A 141 27.58 -5.25 -3.44
N TRP A 142 28.31 -4.69 -4.40
CA TRP A 142 27.80 -3.60 -5.23
C TRP A 142 26.59 -4.03 -6.06
N ILE A 143 26.63 -5.19 -6.71
CA ILE A 143 25.50 -5.72 -7.49
C ILE A 143 24.26 -5.88 -6.60
N ILE A 144 24.38 -6.53 -5.44
CA ILE A 144 23.26 -6.75 -4.52
C ILE A 144 22.71 -5.42 -4.00
N SER A 145 23.59 -4.49 -3.64
CA SER A 145 23.21 -3.18 -3.09
C SER A 145 22.50 -2.30 -4.12
N ILE A 146 22.82 -2.46 -5.42
CA ILE A 146 22.14 -1.78 -6.53
C ILE A 146 20.80 -2.43 -6.84
N LEU A 147 20.74 -3.77 -6.90
CA LEU A 147 19.53 -4.48 -7.30
C LEU A 147 18.44 -4.48 -6.23
N SER A 148 18.80 -4.54 -4.94
CA SER A 148 17.83 -4.64 -3.86
C SER A 148 16.86 -3.45 -3.77
N PRO A 149 17.29 -2.17 -3.88
CA PRO A 149 16.38 -1.03 -3.84
C PRO A 149 15.78 -0.68 -5.22
N LEU A 150 16.21 -1.35 -6.30
CA LEU A 150 15.80 -1.00 -7.67
C LEU A 150 14.29 -1.12 -7.89
N GLU A 151 13.64 -2.11 -7.27
CA GLU A 151 12.20 -2.30 -7.38
C GLU A 151 11.42 -1.08 -6.88
N TYR A 152 11.80 -0.52 -5.72
CA TYR A 152 11.15 0.66 -5.14
C TYR A 152 11.33 1.91 -6.02
N TYR A 153 12.50 2.06 -6.64
CA TYR A 153 12.78 3.16 -7.56
C TYR A 153 11.95 3.05 -8.85
N LEU A 154 11.87 1.86 -9.45
CA LEU A 154 11.10 1.64 -10.68
C LEU A 154 9.59 1.79 -10.48
N ARG A 155 9.09 1.58 -9.26
CA ARG A 155 7.66 1.70 -8.92
C ARG A 155 7.23 3.10 -8.51
N ASN A 156 8.12 4.09 -8.48
CA ASN A 156 7.86 5.44 -7.97
C ASN A 156 7.33 5.46 -6.52
N GLU A 157 7.68 4.47 -5.70
CA GLU A 157 7.26 4.35 -4.28
C GLU A 157 8.10 5.24 -3.33
N ILE A 158 8.94 6.10 -3.92
CA ILE A 158 9.76 7.07 -3.21
C ILE A 158 9.09 8.44 -3.35
N ILE A 159 8.42 8.90 -2.29
CA ILE A 159 7.68 10.17 -2.29
C ILE A 159 8.38 11.21 -1.40
N TYR A 160 8.52 12.42 -1.94
CA TYR A 160 8.98 13.60 -1.20
C TYR A 160 7.78 14.28 -0.52
N VAL A 161 7.74 14.27 0.81
CA VAL A 161 6.70 14.98 1.56
C VAL A 161 7.19 16.40 1.82
N VAL A 162 6.57 17.35 1.11
CA VAL A 162 6.96 18.76 1.08
C VAL A 162 6.91 19.41 2.47
N ASP A 163 5.93 19.05 3.30
CA ASP A 163 5.68 19.69 4.61
C ASP A 163 6.82 19.47 5.62
N ASN A 164 7.47 18.30 5.56
CA ASN A 164 8.54 17.93 6.50
C ASN A 164 9.91 17.86 5.82
N GLN A 165 10.01 18.19 4.52
CA GLN A 165 11.21 18.06 3.68
C GLN A 165 11.90 16.68 3.80
N LEU A 166 11.13 15.65 4.15
CA LEU A 166 11.59 14.30 4.45
C LEU A 166 10.96 13.30 3.49
N SER A 167 11.56 12.13 3.48
CA SER A 167 11.63 11.28 2.30
C SER A 167 11.69 9.85 2.79
N TYR A 168 10.55 9.14 2.69
CA TYR A 168 10.35 7.80 3.24
C TYR A 168 9.81 6.86 2.17
N MET A 169 10.06 5.56 2.34
CA MET A 169 9.36 4.50 1.60
C MET A 169 7.90 4.51 2.10
N GLU A 170 6.96 4.91 1.24
CA GLU A 170 5.56 5.12 1.62
C GLU A 170 4.90 3.78 1.99
N LEU A 171 4.02 3.79 3.00
CA LEU A 171 3.14 2.66 3.24
C LEU A 171 2.10 2.64 2.12
N SER A 172 2.22 1.71 1.16
CA SER A 172 1.26 1.66 0.05
C SER A 172 -0.16 1.39 0.56
N LEU A 173 -1.14 2.11 0.01
CA LEU A 173 -2.57 1.89 0.28
C LEU A 173 -2.97 0.42 0.05
N SER A 174 -2.34 -0.23 -0.93
CA SER A 174 -2.55 -1.64 -1.24
C SER A 174 -2.13 -2.56 -0.09
N ARG A 175 -1.04 -2.24 0.61
CA ARG A 175 -0.49 -3.06 1.69
C ARG A 175 -1.34 -2.96 2.95
N ILE A 176 -1.78 -1.75 3.32
CA ILE A 176 -2.70 -1.58 4.45
C ILE A 176 -4.05 -2.24 4.15
N HIS A 177 -4.58 -2.10 2.94
CA HIS A 177 -5.80 -2.80 2.50
C HIS A 177 -5.65 -4.33 2.59
N HIS A 178 -4.54 -4.88 2.09
CA HIS A 178 -4.25 -6.31 2.15
C HIS A 178 -4.21 -6.82 3.59
N ILE A 179 -3.52 -6.12 4.49
CA ILE A 179 -3.45 -6.51 5.92
C ILE A 179 -4.84 -6.48 6.57
N ILE A 180 -5.64 -5.44 6.32
CA ILE A 180 -7.02 -5.36 6.84
C ILE A 180 -7.84 -6.58 6.40
N LEU A 181 -7.86 -6.90 5.10
CA LEU A 181 -8.63 -8.04 4.60
C LEU A 181 -8.11 -9.38 5.11
N LYS A 182 -6.79 -9.53 5.21
CA LYS A 182 -6.17 -10.75 5.76
C LYS A 182 -6.57 -10.99 7.20
N ASP A 183 -6.53 -9.95 8.04
CA ASP A 183 -6.91 -10.05 9.44
C ASP A 183 -8.42 -10.32 9.61
N ILE A 184 -9.27 -9.72 8.77
CA ILE A 184 -10.71 -10.03 8.76
C ILE A 184 -10.94 -11.51 8.43
N ILE A 185 -10.27 -12.04 7.41
CA ILE A 185 -10.39 -13.45 7.03
C ILE A 185 -9.87 -14.39 8.14
N GLN A 186 -8.81 -14.00 8.85
CA GLN A 186 -8.22 -14.85 9.88
C GLN A 186 -9.01 -14.81 11.20
N ASN A 187 -9.50 -13.63 11.58
CA ASN A 187 -10.01 -13.38 12.93
C ASN A 187 -11.50 -13.02 12.99
N GLY A 188 -12.11 -12.68 11.85
CA GLY A 188 -13.49 -12.20 11.76
C GLY A 188 -13.66 -10.71 12.07
N PHE A 189 -12.57 -9.98 12.35
CA PHE A 189 -12.58 -8.54 12.64
C PHE A 189 -11.36 -7.83 12.02
N ALA A 190 -11.48 -6.53 11.77
CA ALA A 190 -10.36 -5.72 11.28
C ALA A 190 -9.36 -5.37 12.39
N PRO A 191 -8.08 -5.19 12.05
CA PRO A 191 -7.07 -4.77 13.02
C PRO A 191 -7.40 -3.36 13.53
N SER A 192 -7.19 -3.14 14.83
CA SER A 192 -7.31 -1.81 15.42
C SER A 192 -6.19 -0.88 14.93
N ILE A 193 -6.40 0.43 15.08
CA ILE A 193 -5.38 1.45 14.77
C ILE A 193 -4.07 1.17 15.53
N LEU A 194 -4.15 0.72 16.79
CA LEU A 194 -2.98 0.34 17.58
C LEU A 194 -2.25 -0.88 16.99
N SER A 195 -2.98 -1.88 16.51
CA SER A 195 -2.39 -3.06 15.88
C SER A 195 -1.69 -2.68 14.56
N LEU A 196 -2.35 -1.90 13.71
CA LEU A 196 -1.77 -1.37 12.47
C LEU A 196 -0.52 -0.52 12.74
N SER A 197 -0.56 0.35 13.74
CA SER A 197 0.58 1.16 14.19
C SER A 197 1.78 0.30 14.57
N THR A 198 1.55 -0.80 15.29
CA THR A 198 2.60 -1.74 15.68
C THR A 198 3.16 -2.49 14.47
N VAL A 199 2.29 -2.98 13.57
CA VAL A 199 2.68 -3.74 12.37
C VAL A 199 3.52 -2.88 11.42
N PHE A 200 3.13 -1.63 11.21
CA PHE A 200 3.80 -0.73 10.28
C PHE A 200 4.89 0.14 10.91
N GLN A 201 5.07 0.07 12.24
CA GLN A 201 6.02 0.89 13.00
C GLN A 201 5.80 2.39 12.75
N ARG A 202 4.54 2.81 12.77
CA ARG A 202 4.08 4.19 12.53
C ARG A 202 3.28 4.70 13.72
N SER A 203 3.16 6.01 13.86
CA SER A 203 2.28 6.59 14.88
C SER A 203 0.81 6.28 14.56
N GLN A 204 -0.07 6.36 15.56
CA GLN A 204 -1.51 6.13 15.33
C GLN A 204 -2.11 7.22 14.43
N GLU A 205 -1.60 8.45 14.54
CA GLU A 205 -2.01 9.58 13.70
C GLU A 205 -1.65 9.35 12.22
N GLU A 206 -0.44 8.83 11.94
CA GLU A 206 -0.04 8.43 10.59
C GLU A 206 -0.97 7.33 10.05
N ILE A 207 -1.26 6.29 10.84
CA ILE A 207 -2.18 5.22 10.43
C ILE A 207 -3.57 5.76 10.14
N ILE A 208 -4.09 6.66 10.98
CA ILE A 208 -5.40 7.30 10.76
C ILE A 208 -5.39 8.06 9.44
N GLN A 209 -4.29 8.76 9.10
CA GLN A 209 -4.19 9.45 7.82
C GLN A 209 -4.21 8.46 6.65
N TYR A 210 -3.43 7.38 6.70
CA TYR A 210 -3.46 6.33 5.68
C TYR A 210 -4.84 5.68 5.52
N LEU A 211 -5.58 5.48 6.63
CA LEU A 211 -6.95 4.97 6.58
C LEU A 211 -7.90 5.95 5.91
N LYS A 212 -7.77 7.26 6.16
CA LYS A 212 -8.55 8.30 5.47
C LYS A 212 -8.23 8.34 3.99
N ASP A 213 -6.96 8.25 3.62
CA ASP A 213 -6.54 8.20 2.23
C ASP A 213 -7.06 6.92 1.55
N LEU A 214 -7.07 5.79 2.26
CA LEU A 214 -7.68 4.55 1.77
C LEU A 214 -9.21 4.66 1.63
N GLN A 215 -9.88 5.42 2.49
CA GLN A 215 -11.31 5.71 2.38
C GLN A 215 -11.61 6.58 1.16
N GLU A 216 -10.84 7.65 0.95
CA GLU A 216 -10.95 8.49 -0.26
C GLU A 216 -10.65 7.70 -1.53
N TYR A 217 -9.73 6.72 -1.44
CA TYR A 217 -9.45 5.75 -2.48
C TYR A 217 -10.53 4.65 -2.63
N HIS A 218 -11.63 4.75 -1.89
CA HIS A 218 -12.75 3.80 -1.92
C HIS A 218 -12.34 2.36 -1.56
N GLY A 219 -11.31 2.18 -0.74
CA GLY A 219 -10.85 0.88 -0.23
C GLY A 219 -11.56 0.44 1.04
N VAL A 220 -11.92 1.40 1.91
CA VAL A 220 -12.62 1.16 3.18
C VAL A 220 -13.68 2.23 3.44
N VAL A 221 -14.58 1.97 4.37
CA VAL A 221 -15.43 2.98 5.01
C VAL A 221 -15.09 2.98 6.50
N LEU A 222 -14.86 4.15 7.06
CA LEU A 222 -14.45 4.33 8.45
C LEU A 222 -15.60 4.85 9.31
N HIS A 223 -15.52 4.55 10.60
CA HIS A 223 -16.31 5.24 11.60
C HIS A 223 -15.96 6.75 11.57
N PRO A 224 -16.94 7.68 11.48
CA PRO A 224 -16.69 9.11 11.27
C PRO A 224 -15.92 9.79 12.41
N LYS A 225 -16.02 9.27 13.64
CA LYS A 225 -15.30 9.79 14.82
C LYS A 225 -14.03 9.01 15.21
N THR A 226 -14.08 7.68 15.25
CA THR A 226 -12.96 6.86 15.76
C THR A 226 -12.00 6.43 14.67
N PHE A 227 -12.38 6.55 13.38
CA PHE A 227 -11.61 6.07 12.23
C PHE A 227 -11.36 4.56 12.21
N GLU A 228 -12.04 3.80 13.08
CA GLU A 228 -12.06 2.34 12.99
C GLU A 228 -12.73 1.91 11.69
N VAL A 229 -12.24 0.83 11.10
CA VAL A 229 -12.82 0.29 9.86
C VAL A 229 -14.22 -0.23 10.15
N TRP A 230 -15.22 0.25 9.41
CA TRP A 230 -16.60 -0.25 9.44
C TRP A 230 -16.86 -1.23 8.30
N ILE A 231 -16.31 -0.92 7.13
CA ILE A 231 -16.48 -1.72 5.92
C ILE A 231 -15.13 -1.81 5.21
N ALA A 232 -14.72 -3.03 4.88
CA ALA A 232 -13.62 -3.29 3.96
C ALA A 232 -14.17 -4.27 2.93
N HIS A 233 -14.66 -3.74 1.80
CA HIS A 233 -15.41 -4.53 0.85
C HIS A 233 -14.63 -5.78 0.43
N PRO A 234 -15.27 -6.96 0.42
CA PRO A 234 -16.70 -7.20 0.57
C PRO A 234 -17.21 -7.40 2.02
N PHE A 235 -16.37 -7.26 3.03
CA PHE A 235 -16.70 -7.52 4.44
C PHE A 235 -17.39 -6.34 5.13
N SER A 236 -18.33 -6.65 6.01
CA SER A 236 -18.91 -5.75 7.00
C SER A 236 -18.38 -6.09 8.38
N LEU A 237 -18.10 -5.07 9.20
CA LEU A 237 -17.65 -5.21 10.59
C LEU A 237 -18.76 -4.85 11.59
N SER A 238 -19.97 -4.66 11.08
CA SER A 238 -21.20 -4.63 11.85
C SER A 238 -22.14 -5.73 11.35
N PRO A 239 -23.04 -6.27 12.21
CA PRO A 239 -23.96 -7.31 11.79
C PRO A 239 -24.87 -6.87 10.65
N THR A 240 -25.05 -7.76 9.67
CA THR A 240 -25.95 -7.56 8.52
C THR A 240 -26.83 -8.79 8.28
N ASN A 241 -27.77 -8.67 7.35
CA ASN A 241 -28.63 -9.75 6.90
C ASN A 241 -27.90 -10.79 6.01
N PHE A 242 -26.59 -10.65 5.74
CA PHE A 242 -25.85 -11.57 4.87
C PHE A 242 -24.72 -12.23 5.65
N TRP A 243 -25.01 -13.40 6.21
CA TRP A 243 -24.06 -14.21 6.98
C TRP A 243 -23.37 -15.22 6.06
N VAL A 244 -22.05 -15.18 5.98
CA VAL A 244 -21.24 -16.07 5.14
C VAL A 244 -20.41 -16.98 6.03
N GLU A 245 -20.50 -18.28 5.80
CA GLU A 245 -19.81 -19.31 6.58
C GLU A 245 -18.94 -20.17 5.68
N SER A 246 -17.78 -20.55 6.18
CA SER A 246 -16.85 -21.49 5.56
C SER A 246 -16.27 -22.43 6.62
N SER A 247 -15.40 -23.35 6.20
CA SER A 247 -14.59 -24.14 7.15
C SER A 247 -13.60 -23.30 7.97
N ARG A 248 -13.23 -22.11 7.47
CA ARG A 248 -12.20 -21.24 8.07
C ARG A 248 -12.76 -20.24 9.06
N GLY A 249 -14.01 -19.83 8.89
CA GLY A 249 -14.61 -18.77 9.68
C GLY A 249 -15.97 -18.34 9.18
N GLN A 250 -16.47 -17.28 9.80
CA GLN A 250 -17.79 -16.71 9.55
C GLN A 250 -17.68 -15.20 9.49
N TRP A 251 -18.39 -14.57 8.56
CA TRP A 251 -18.31 -13.14 8.30
C TRP A 251 -19.66 -12.56 7.87
N TRP A 252 -19.80 -11.24 7.99
CA TRP A 252 -20.92 -10.51 7.40
C TRP A 252 -20.51 -9.88 6.06
N GLY A 253 -21.35 -10.05 5.03
CA GLY A 253 -21.30 -9.23 3.82
C GLY A 253 -22.20 -8.01 3.95
N ASN A 254 -21.85 -6.87 3.36
CA ASN A 254 -22.69 -5.66 3.46
C ASN A 254 -24.05 -5.81 2.75
N CYS A 255 -24.10 -6.63 1.70
CA CYS A 255 -25.26 -6.81 0.83
C CYS A 255 -25.19 -8.15 0.09
N ALA A 256 -26.18 -8.41 -0.77
CA ALA A 256 -26.23 -9.60 -1.62
C ALA A 256 -24.96 -9.77 -2.47
N TRP A 257 -24.52 -8.70 -3.15
CA TRP A 257 -23.32 -8.73 -3.98
C TRP A 257 -22.04 -8.93 -3.16
N CYS A 258 -21.91 -8.26 -2.01
CA CYS A 258 -20.78 -8.44 -1.10
C CYS A 258 -20.70 -9.87 -0.56
N SER A 259 -21.83 -10.50 -0.22
CA SER A 259 -21.83 -11.88 0.27
C SER A 259 -21.23 -12.87 -0.74
N LEU A 260 -21.53 -12.68 -2.02
CA LEU A 260 -20.91 -13.40 -3.14
C LEU A 260 -19.42 -13.01 -3.29
N GLY A 261 -19.07 -11.74 -3.07
CA GLY A 261 -17.69 -11.27 -3.04
C GLY A 261 -16.82 -11.98 -2.00
N ILE A 262 -17.33 -12.18 -0.78
CA ILE A 262 -16.63 -12.91 0.28
C ILE A 262 -16.35 -14.34 -0.19
N ALA A 263 -17.37 -15.04 -0.69
CA ALA A 263 -17.21 -16.40 -1.20
C ALA A 263 -16.19 -16.49 -2.35
N ALA A 264 -16.21 -15.53 -3.27
CA ALA A 264 -15.26 -15.45 -4.38
C ALA A 264 -13.81 -15.22 -3.90
N LEU A 265 -13.62 -14.45 -2.84
CA LEU A 265 -12.30 -14.19 -2.26
C LEU A 265 -11.72 -15.40 -1.54
N LEU A 266 -12.53 -16.13 -0.79
CA LEU A 266 -12.06 -17.26 0.01
C LEU A 266 -11.65 -18.46 -0.84
N LYS A 267 -12.27 -18.63 -2.02
CA LYS A 267 -12.02 -19.75 -2.96
C LYS A 267 -12.15 -21.12 -2.30
N GLU A 268 -13.12 -21.25 -1.41
CA GLU A 268 -13.47 -22.48 -0.70
C GLU A 268 -14.99 -22.62 -0.62
N ASP A 269 -15.46 -23.79 -0.18
CA ASP A 269 -16.89 -24.04 -0.01
C ASP A 269 -17.47 -23.09 1.05
N THR A 270 -18.56 -22.41 0.68
CA THR A 270 -19.22 -21.43 1.54
C THR A 270 -20.73 -21.60 1.54
N THR A 271 -21.36 -21.16 2.63
CA THR A 271 -22.81 -21.02 2.74
C THR A 271 -23.16 -19.59 3.10
N ILE A 272 -24.03 -18.97 2.32
CA ILE A 272 -24.57 -17.64 2.57
C ILE A 272 -25.99 -17.82 3.10
N THR A 273 -26.25 -17.34 4.31
CA THR A 273 -27.59 -17.29 4.92
C THR A 273 -28.10 -15.86 4.89
N THR A 274 -29.29 -15.64 4.35
CA THR A 274 -29.89 -14.30 4.26
C THR A 274 -31.41 -14.33 4.32
N THR A 275 -32.03 -13.18 4.59
CA THR A 275 -33.48 -12.99 4.59
C THR A 275 -33.91 -12.21 3.34
N LEU A 276 -34.80 -12.78 2.52
CA LEU A 276 -35.26 -12.16 1.28
C LEU A 276 -35.86 -10.77 1.55
N GLY A 277 -35.48 -9.78 0.74
CA GLY A 277 -35.87 -8.37 0.90
C GLY A 277 -35.50 -7.72 2.23
N GLY A 278 -34.71 -8.38 3.10
CA GLY A 278 -34.51 -7.96 4.48
C GLY A 278 -35.76 -8.11 5.36
N GLU A 279 -36.72 -8.95 4.97
CA GLU A 279 -38.01 -9.09 5.66
C GLU A 279 -38.04 -10.32 6.58
N PHE A 280 -38.69 -11.42 6.19
CA PHE A 280 -38.90 -12.58 7.11
C PHE A 280 -38.50 -13.95 6.54
N LYS A 281 -38.55 -14.17 5.22
CA LYS A 281 -38.23 -15.48 4.63
C LYS A 281 -36.71 -15.65 4.51
N GLN A 282 -36.13 -16.50 5.35
CA GLN A 282 -34.71 -16.86 5.28
C GLN A 282 -34.45 -17.91 4.20
N ILE A 283 -33.36 -17.75 3.47
CA ILE A 283 -32.84 -18.70 2.48
C ILE A 283 -31.35 -18.98 2.74
N ARG A 284 -30.85 -20.08 2.15
CA ARG A 284 -29.43 -20.42 2.14
C ARG A 284 -28.96 -20.65 0.71
N ILE A 285 -27.86 -20.02 0.35
CA ILE A 285 -27.16 -20.19 -0.92
C ILE A 285 -25.88 -20.95 -0.64
N HIS A 286 -25.61 -22.00 -1.40
CA HIS A 286 -24.38 -22.78 -1.25
C HIS A 286 -23.45 -22.53 -2.43
N ILE A 287 -22.16 -22.42 -2.16
CA ILE A 287 -21.13 -22.40 -3.18
C ILE A 287 -20.21 -23.58 -2.88
N LYS A 288 -20.15 -24.54 -3.83
CA LYS A 288 -19.32 -25.74 -3.70
C LYS A 288 -18.46 -25.94 -4.92
N ASP A 289 -17.17 -26.22 -4.71
CA ASP A 289 -16.17 -26.37 -5.78
C ASP A 289 -16.21 -25.18 -6.78
N GLY A 290 -16.44 -23.97 -6.28
CA GLY A 290 -16.55 -22.74 -7.08
C GLY A 290 -17.87 -22.56 -7.85
N HIS A 291 -18.83 -23.48 -7.70
CA HIS A 291 -20.13 -23.43 -8.36
C HIS A 291 -21.22 -22.99 -7.38
N LEU A 292 -22.05 -22.05 -7.83
CA LEU A 292 -23.26 -21.64 -7.13
C LEU A 292 -24.32 -22.76 -7.22
N ILE A 293 -24.88 -23.14 -6.08
CA ILE A 293 -25.95 -24.13 -5.97
C ILE A 293 -27.18 -23.46 -5.38
N THR A 294 -28.23 -23.35 -6.20
CA THR A 294 -29.53 -22.79 -5.84
C THR A 294 -30.63 -23.81 -6.15
N ASN A 295 -31.61 -23.92 -5.25
CA ASN A 295 -32.77 -24.81 -5.42
C ASN A 295 -34.01 -24.06 -5.96
N GLU A 296 -33.94 -22.73 -6.00
CA GLU A 296 -34.98 -21.83 -6.46
C GLU A 296 -34.36 -20.69 -7.27
N CYS A 297 -35.18 -19.99 -8.06
CA CYS A 297 -34.74 -18.78 -8.76
C CYS A 297 -34.41 -17.70 -7.72
N VAL A 298 -33.23 -17.10 -7.83
CA VAL A 298 -32.81 -16.01 -6.94
C VAL A 298 -32.34 -14.83 -7.79
N LEU A 299 -32.93 -13.67 -7.51
CA LEU A 299 -32.67 -12.40 -8.16
C LEU A 299 -32.05 -11.44 -7.14
N ILE A 300 -31.16 -10.56 -7.61
CA ILE A 300 -30.58 -9.48 -6.82
C ILE A 300 -31.04 -8.15 -7.42
N HIS A 301 -31.59 -7.29 -6.58
CA HIS A 301 -32.06 -5.96 -6.98
C HIS A 301 -31.01 -4.89 -6.64
N PHE A 302 -30.73 -4.01 -7.60
CA PHE A 302 -29.80 -2.89 -7.49
C PHE A 302 -30.56 -1.57 -7.73
N PRO A 303 -31.12 -0.95 -6.66
CA PRO A 303 -31.92 0.27 -6.80
C PRO A 303 -31.11 1.56 -6.94
N ILE A 304 -29.88 1.59 -6.42
CA ILE A 304 -29.07 2.80 -6.37
C ILE A 304 -28.18 2.87 -7.62
N PRO A 305 -28.19 3.98 -8.38
CA PRO A 305 -27.23 4.17 -9.45
C PRO A 305 -25.79 4.11 -8.91
N MET A 306 -24.93 3.33 -9.54
CA MET A 306 -23.56 3.04 -9.11
C MET A 306 -22.69 4.29 -8.98
N ARG A 307 -22.97 5.34 -9.74
CA ARG A 307 -22.32 6.65 -9.60
C ARG A 307 -22.56 7.32 -8.23
N HIS A 308 -23.59 6.88 -7.50
CA HIS A 308 -23.98 7.35 -6.16
C HIS A 308 -23.71 6.31 -5.08
N ALA A 309 -23.08 5.17 -5.41
CA ALA A 309 -22.88 4.08 -4.46
C ALA A 309 -22.06 4.52 -3.24
N TRP A 310 -21.07 5.40 -3.45
CA TRP A 310 -20.18 5.92 -2.42
C TRP A 310 -20.74 7.11 -1.64
N ASP A 311 -21.79 7.77 -2.13
CA ASP A 311 -22.45 8.88 -1.41
C ASP A 311 -22.97 8.41 -0.03
N ASN A 312 -23.43 7.16 0.04
CA ASN A 312 -23.78 6.48 1.28
C ASN A 312 -23.70 4.95 1.11
N VAL A 313 -22.49 4.40 1.26
CA VAL A 313 -22.22 2.96 1.10
C VAL A 313 -23.12 2.10 1.98
N VAL A 314 -23.33 2.52 3.24
CA VAL A 314 -24.12 1.77 4.22
C VAL A 314 -25.56 1.61 3.73
N TYR A 315 -26.18 2.72 3.31
CA TYR A 315 -27.53 2.68 2.78
C TYR A 315 -27.58 1.91 1.44
N THR A 316 -26.69 2.22 0.50
CA THR A 316 -26.59 1.57 -0.80
C THR A 316 -26.54 0.04 -0.67
N CYS A 317 -25.67 -0.48 0.19
CA CYS A 317 -25.57 -1.91 0.43
C CYS A 317 -26.82 -2.48 1.12
N SER A 318 -27.38 -1.76 2.09
CA SER A 318 -28.55 -2.22 2.84
C SER A 318 -29.81 -2.46 1.97
N VAL A 319 -29.90 -1.82 0.80
CA VAL A 319 -31.02 -1.98 -0.14
C VAL A 319 -30.71 -2.89 -1.34
N MET A 320 -29.51 -3.45 -1.43
CA MET A 320 -29.15 -4.48 -2.43
C MET A 320 -29.47 -5.87 -1.90
N GLN A 321 -30.74 -6.28 -2.04
CA GLN A 321 -31.31 -7.49 -1.45
C GLN A 321 -31.56 -8.60 -2.46
N MET A 322 -31.78 -9.82 -1.94
CA MET A 322 -32.18 -11.00 -2.73
C MET A 322 -33.70 -11.19 -2.71
N PHE A 323 -34.25 -11.67 -3.83
CA PHE A 323 -35.67 -11.94 -4.06
C PHE A 323 -35.85 -13.22 -4.88
N THR A 324 -37.06 -13.79 -4.93
CA THR A 324 -37.35 -14.99 -5.73
C THR A 324 -38.12 -14.70 -7.01
N SER A 325 -38.67 -13.49 -7.16
CA SER A 325 -39.31 -13.04 -8.40
C SER A 325 -39.28 -11.51 -8.54
N GLU A 326 -39.41 -11.01 -9.77
CA GLU A 326 -39.53 -9.57 -10.02
C GLU A 326 -40.79 -8.95 -9.41
N ILE A 327 -41.87 -9.74 -9.28
CA ILE A 327 -43.13 -9.29 -8.66
C ILE A 327 -42.88 -8.96 -7.17
N GLU A 328 -42.06 -9.76 -6.48
CA GLU A 328 -41.66 -9.45 -5.09
C GLU A 328 -40.85 -8.16 -5.01
N VAL A 329 -39.97 -7.92 -5.99
CA VAL A 329 -39.21 -6.65 -6.08
C VAL A 329 -40.17 -5.48 -6.27
N ASP A 330 -41.15 -5.57 -7.17
CA ASP A 330 -42.13 -4.51 -7.41
C ASP A 330 -42.93 -4.16 -6.14
N ILE A 331 -43.44 -5.18 -5.45
CA ILE A 331 -44.18 -5.01 -4.20
C ILE A 331 -43.29 -4.39 -3.12
N TRP A 332 -42.05 -4.86 -3.00
CA TRP A 332 -41.09 -4.35 -2.01
C TRP A 332 -40.72 -2.90 -2.28
N CYS A 333 -40.41 -2.55 -3.54
CA CYS A 333 -40.16 -1.18 -3.99
C CYS A 333 -41.33 -0.25 -3.68
N GLN A 334 -42.56 -0.66 -4.01
CA GLN A 334 -43.75 0.13 -3.74
C GLN A 334 -43.95 0.34 -2.23
N ARG A 335 -43.79 -0.72 -1.43
CA ARG A 335 -44.00 -0.69 0.03
C ARG A 335 -43.02 0.25 0.73
N HIS A 336 -41.74 0.16 0.36
CA HIS A 336 -40.65 0.88 1.03
C HIS A 336 -40.30 2.22 0.37
N GLN A 337 -41.03 2.60 -0.69
CA GLN A 337 -40.76 3.79 -1.51
C GLN A 337 -39.33 3.82 -2.07
N ILE A 338 -38.84 2.67 -2.52
CA ILE A 338 -37.53 2.54 -3.16
C ILE A 338 -37.73 2.40 -4.66
N ALA A 339 -36.98 3.17 -5.45
CA ALA A 339 -37.06 3.08 -6.90
C ALA A 339 -36.74 1.67 -7.39
N LYS A 340 -37.51 1.18 -8.37
CA LYS A 340 -37.13 -0.02 -9.10
C LYS A 340 -35.88 0.31 -9.91
N GLY A 341 -34.86 -0.54 -9.78
CA GLY A 341 -33.61 -0.42 -10.48
C GLY A 341 -33.37 -1.71 -11.26
N ASP A 342 -32.11 -2.09 -11.42
CA ASP A 342 -31.80 -3.29 -12.16
C ASP A 342 -32.05 -4.55 -11.32
N ILE A 343 -32.49 -5.62 -11.97
CA ILE A 343 -32.74 -6.91 -11.35
C ILE A 343 -31.93 -7.95 -12.12
N GLN A 344 -31.02 -8.62 -11.42
CA GLN A 344 -30.06 -9.53 -12.03
C GLN A 344 -30.18 -10.94 -11.44
N PRO A 345 -30.12 -11.99 -12.27
CA PRO A 345 -29.99 -13.36 -11.79
C PRO A 345 -28.73 -13.51 -10.94
N ILE A 346 -28.83 -14.25 -9.83
CA ILE A 346 -27.71 -14.49 -8.92
C ILE A 346 -26.51 -15.13 -9.64
N GLU A 347 -26.74 -15.93 -10.67
CA GLU A 347 -25.70 -16.59 -11.46
C GLU A 347 -24.86 -15.58 -12.23
N ASN A 348 -25.47 -14.50 -12.73
CA ASN A 348 -24.74 -13.42 -13.40
C ASN A 348 -23.90 -12.65 -12.39
N ILE A 349 -24.50 -12.29 -11.26
CA ILE A 349 -23.81 -11.55 -10.19
C ILE A 349 -22.71 -12.37 -9.52
N TRP A 350 -22.84 -13.70 -9.44
CA TRP A 350 -21.76 -14.57 -8.96
C TRP A 350 -20.51 -14.43 -9.83
N LYS A 351 -20.65 -14.53 -11.16
CA LYS A 351 -19.53 -14.36 -12.09
C LYS A 351 -18.96 -12.95 -12.03
N PHE A 352 -19.83 -11.94 -11.94
CA PHE A 352 -19.42 -10.55 -11.77
C PHE A 352 -18.63 -10.34 -10.46
N ALA A 353 -19.10 -10.91 -9.34
CA ALA A 353 -18.43 -10.83 -8.04
C ALA A 353 -17.04 -11.49 -8.08
N GLN A 354 -16.89 -12.62 -8.79
CA GLN A 354 -15.59 -13.25 -9.00
C GLN A 354 -14.59 -12.32 -9.70
N LYS A 355 -15.02 -11.61 -10.74
CA LYS A 355 -14.18 -10.62 -11.44
C LYS A 355 -13.89 -9.40 -10.56
N TRP A 356 -14.94 -8.84 -9.96
CA TRP A 356 -14.87 -7.58 -9.22
C TRP A 356 -14.02 -7.70 -7.95
N TYR A 357 -14.29 -8.72 -7.14
CA TYR A 357 -13.64 -8.92 -5.85
C TYR A 357 -12.40 -9.82 -5.91
N GLY A 358 -12.26 -10.66 -6.94
CA GLY A 358 -11.22 -11.70 -6.99
C GLY A 358 -9.76 -11.23 -6.84
N ASN A 359 -9.49 -9.94 -7.06
CA ASN A 359 -8.17 -9.33 -6.88
C ASN A 359 -8.02 -8.51 -5.57
N HIS A 360 -9.03 -8.43 -4.70
CA HIS A 360 -8.97 -7.58 -3.49
C HIS A 360 -7.92 -8.04 -2.47
N LEU A 361 -7.57 -9.34 -2.43
CA LEU A 361 -6.49 -9.86 -1.59
C LEU A 361 -5.08 -9.72 -2.20
N ASN A 362 -4.93 -9.13 -3.38
CA ASN A 362 -3.62 -8.91 -3.97
C ASN A 362 -2.84 -7.85 -3.17
N GLU A 363 -1.56 -8.11 -2.87
CA GLU A 363 -0.69 -7.15 -2.16
C GLU A 363 -0.48 -5.85 -2.94
N ASN A 364 -0.63 -5.92 -4.27
CA ASN A 364 -0.58 -4.80 -5.21
C ASN A 364 -1.99 -4.38 -5.67
N TRP A 365 -3.01 -4.60 -4.84
CA TRP A 365 -4.38 -4.21 -5.17
C TRP A 365 -4.48 -2.72 -5.50
N THR A 366 -5.24 -2.42 -6.54
CA THR A 366 -5.66 -1.07 -6.91
C THR A 366 -7.17 -1.06 -7.09
N LYS A 367 -7.81 0.03 -6.69
CA LYS A 367 -9.23 0.23 -6.95
C LYS A 367 -9.46 0.37 -8.45
N TRP A 368 -10.55 -0.19 -8.97
CA TRP A 368 -10.95 -0.01 -10.36
C TRP A 368 -11.08 1.48 -10.68
N THR A 369 -10.59 1.91 -11.83
CA THR A 369 -10.98 3.21 -12.39
C THR A 369 -12.40 3.14 -12.91
N ASN A 370 -13.07 4.28 -13.12
CA ASN A 370 -14.40 4.27 -13.74
C ASN A 370 -14.39 3.64 -15.14
N GLU A 371 -13.33 3.83 -15.93
CA GLU A 371 -13.17 3.16 -17.22
C GLU A 371 -13.12 1.64 -17.09
N GLN A 372 -12.33 1.13 -16.15
CA GLN A 372 -12.25 -0.32 -15.89
C GLN A 372 -13.58 -0.86 -15.36
N ALA A 373 -14.21 -0.16 -14.41
CA ALA A 373 -15.50 -0.55 -13.87
C ALA A 373 -16.58 -0.62 -14.96
N LYS A 374 -16.65 0.38 -15.86
CA LYS A 374 -17.57 0.39 -17.00
C LYS A 374 -17.32 -0.80 -17.93
N SER A 375 -16.05 -1.06 -18.27
CA SER A 375 -15.69 -2.22 -19.09
C SER A 375 -16.12 -3.54 -18.45
N ILE A 376 -16.02 -3.65 -17.13
CA ILE A 376 -16.51 -4.84 -16.40
C ILE A 376 -18.04 -4.90 -16.45
N PHE A 377 -18.76 -3.80 -16.24
CA PHE A 377 -20.22 -3.79 -16.33
C PHE A 377 -20.72 -4.25 -17.71
N GLU A 378 -20.08 -3.79 -18.78
CA GLU A 378 -20.37 -4.21 -20.16
C GLU A 378 -20.08 -5.71 -20.38
N GLU A 379 -18.97 -6.23 -19.84
CA GLU A 379 -18.59 -7.66 -19.89
C GLU A 379 -19.66 -8.57 -19.30
N PHE A 380 -20.35 -8.13 -18.23
CA PHE A 380 -21.41 -8.88 -17.55
C PHE A 380 -22.82 -8.49 -17.98
N HIS A 381 -22.97 -7.75 -19.09
CA HIS A 381 -24.25 -7.29 -19.63
C HIS A 381 -25.11 -6.49 -18.62
N LEU A 382 -24.45 -5.73 -17.74
CA LEU A 382 -25.08 -4.86 -16.77
C LEU A 382 -25.42 -3.51 -17.43
N THR A 383 -26.45 -3.49 -18.28
CA THR A 383 -26.74 -2.37 -19.20
C THR A 383 -27.81 -1.40 -18.71
N HIS A 384 -28.50 -1.67 -17.60
CA HIS A 384 -29.49 -0.76 -17.04
C HIS A 384 -28.82 0.57 -16.62
N ASP A 385 -29.57 1.68 -16.66
CA ASP A 385 -29.13 3.02 -16.24
C ASP A 385 -28.48 3.11 -14.85
N VAL A 386 -28.72 2.14 -13.95
CA VAL A 386 -28.08 2.11 -12.63
C VAL A 386 -26.58 1.85 -12.76
N TRP A 387 -26.11 1.20 -13.81
CA TRP A 387 -24.70 0.91 -14.05
C TRP A 387 -23.97 2.04 -14.79
N THR A 388 -24.70 3.09 -15.18
CA THR A 388 -24.11 4.24 -15.88
C THR A 388 -23.25 5.07 -14.94
N ILE A 389 -21.95 5.09 -15.22
CA ILE A 389 -20.93 5.84 -14.47
C ILE A 389 -20.14 6.78 -15.39
N PRO A 390 -19.54 7.87 -14.85
CA PRO A 390 -18.73 8.80 -15.64
C PRO A 390 -17.52 8.10 -16.28
N GLN A 391 -17.19 8.43 -17.53
CA GLN A 391 -15.99 7.90 -18.18
C GLN A 391 -14.77 8.77 -17.83
N THR A 392 -14.25 8.59 -16.62
CA THR A 392 -13.09 9.31 -16.09
C THR A 392 -12.01 8.33 -15.63
N SER A 393 -10.75 8.79 -15.58
CA SER A 393 -9.64 8.01 -15.03
C SER A 393 -9.61 7.96 -13.49
N SER A 394 -10.58 8.61 -12.82
CA SER A 394 -10.72 8.57 -11.37
C SER A 394 -11.13 7.17 -10.88
N ARG A 395 -10.90 6.91 -9.59
CA ARG A 395 -11.30 5.64 -8.97
C ARG A 395 -12.82 5.57 -8.81
N PHE A 396 -13.36 4.36 -9.00
CA PHE A 396 -14.77 4.03 -8.83
C PHE A 396 -15.12 3.87 -7.36
#